data_AF-A0A6I4U279-F1
#
_entry.id   AF-A0A6I4U279-F1
#
_cell.length_a   1.000
_cell.length_b   1.000
_cell.length_c   1.000
_cell.angle_alpha   90.00
_cell.angle_beta   90.00
_cell.angle_gamma   90.00
#
_symmetry.space_group_name_H-M   'P 1'
#
loop_
_entity.id
_entity.type
_entity.pdbx_description
1 polymer ?
#
loop_
_entity_poly.entity_id
_entity_poly.type
_entity_poly.pdbx_seq_one_letter_code
_entity_poly.pdbx_strand_id
1 'polypeptide(L)'
;MPPQSSALIQGDAPPTSIERAFTKPVKSDPQRAKEKAAVQRLLDGIDIPEKSSSRLPSGKSRTKAQAANVVESLRERVEHRRELRRARRAVRKAFGVDTRPSARKRAALMMGLGAMTLGSVAATGSSRNVDRPAIVAPVLIDATTQRVHAMEISASEAFKQALIEEEGVRQTVYRDVAGYPTVGIGHLVLPEDGLRVGDTIAYDQVLDFLEGDLDKAEDAVRRLVGDLPLYQHEFDALLDLVYNVGEGNVSQHKSPRLNAAINAGDYESIADELHYHHAAGKKAKGLEIRSERRSSMFEQASYENPRDA
;
A
#
# COMPACT_ATOMS: atom_id res chain seq x y z
N MET A 1 -7.12 5.96 -59.75
CA MET A 1 -5.67 5.92 -60.03
C MET A 1 -4.92 6.10 -58.71
N PRO A 2 -3.96 5.23 -58.40
CA PRO A 2 -3.08 5.32 -57.23
C PRO A 2 -1.89 6.25 -57.51
N PRO A 3 -0.94 6.40 -56.56
CA PRO A 3 0.31 5.70 -56.80
C PRO A 3 0.85 4.93 -55.59
N GLN A 4 1.52 3.83 -55.93
CA GLN A 4 2.40 3.05 -55.09
C GLN A 4 3.80 3.68 -55.07
N SER A 5 4.59 3.41 -54.02
CA SER A 5 6.04 3.21 -54.21
C SER A 5 6.62 2.31 -53.11
N SER A 6 7.20 1.20 -53.56
CA SER A 6 8.00 0.22 -52.84
C SER A 6 9.39 0.75 -52.47
N ALA A 7 10.02 0.18 -51.43
CA ALA A 7 11.42 -0.26 -51.47
C ALA A 7 11.80 -1.13 -50.23
N LEU A 8 12.10 -2.40 -50.51
CA LEU A 8 12.95 -3.30 -49.72
C LEU A 8 14.42 -2.87 -49.87
N ILE A 9 15.22 -2.87 -48.80
CA ILE A 9 16.67 -3.18 -48.86
C ILE A 9 17.09 -4.00 -47.62
N GLN A 10 17.62 -5.20 -47.88
CA GLN A 10 18.44 -6.05 -47.00
C GLN A 10 19.90 -5.60 -47.07
N GLY A 11 20.68 -5.81 -45.99
CA GLY A 11 22.12 -6.08 -46.13
C GLY A 11 23.05 -5.45 -45.07
N ASP A 12 23.70 -6.35 -44.33
CA ASP A 12 25.09 -6.33 -43.87
C ASP A 12 25.59 -5.44 -42.70
N ALA A 13 26.05 -6.15 -41.67
CA ALA A 13 27.19 -5.81 -40.81
C ALA A 13 28.41 -6.67 -41.25
N PRO A 14 29.64 -6.55 -40.68
CA PRO A 14 30.33 -5.50 -39.90
C PRO A 14 31.71 -5.13 -40.54
N PRO A 15 32.67 -4.44 -39.86
CA PRO A 15 33.70 -5.20 -39.13
C PRO A 15 34.37 -4.52 -37.88
N THR A 16 34.73 -5.38 -36.92
CA THR A 16 35.94 -5.46 -36.04
C THR A 16 36.61 -4.27 -35.32
N SER A 17 36.78 -4.49 -33.99
CA SER A 17 38.01 -4.38 -33.16
C SER A 17 38.52 -3.02 -32.66
N ILE A 18 38.33 -2.78 -31.34
CA ILE A 18 39.30 -2.04 -30.48
C ILE A 18 39.46 -2.81 -29.15
N GLU A 19 40.70 -2.81 -28.66
CA GLU A 19 41.31 -3.66 -27.63
C GLU A 19 40.89 -3.43 -26.16
N ARG A 20 40.84 -4.57 -25.47
CA ARG A 20 41.31 -4.89 -24.11
C ARG A 20 41.72 -3.76 -23.15
N ALA A 21 40.90 -3.54 -22.13
CA ALA A 21 41.37 -3.13 -20.81
C ALA A 21 41.48 -4.37 -19.89
N PHE A 22 42.69 -4.60 -19.38
CA PHE A 22 43.02 -5.64 -18.40
C PHE A 22 42.27 -5.41 -17.08
N THR A 23 41.34 -6.31 -16.72
CA THR A 23 40.87 -6.47 -15.34
C THR A 23 41.42 -7.77 -14.76
N LYS A 24 42.19 -7.64 -13.68
CA LYS A 24 42.81 -8.73 -12.91
C LYS A 24 41.76 -9.80 -12.51
N PRO A 25 42.15 -11.09 -12.36
CA PRO A 25 41.22 -12.15 -12.03
C PRO A 25 40.73 -11.97 -10.59
N VAL A 26 39.42 -11.74 -10.44
CA VAL A 26 38.73 -11.77 -9.15
C VAL A 26 38.75 -13.22 -8.68
N LYS A 27 39.42 -13.49 -7.55
CA LYS A 27 39.39 -14.80 -6.89
C LYS A 27 37.93 -15.20 -6.72
N SER A 28 37.55 -16.35 -7.29
CA SER A 28 36.22 -16.90 -7.20
C SER A 28 35.86 -17.15 -5.74
N ASP A 29 34.89 -16.42 -5.24
CA ASP A 29 34.36 -16.57 -3.89
C ASP A 29 33.73 -17.97 -3.74
N PRO A 30 34.30 -18.86 -2.91
CA PRO A 30 33.78 -20.21 -2.70
C PRO A 30 32.36 -20.22 -2.10
N GLN A 31 31.92 -19.10 -1.52
CA GLN A 31 30.56 -18.92 -0.99
C GLN A 31 29.55 -18.70 -2.13
N ARG A 32 29.86 -17.83 -3.10
CA ARG A 32 29.07 -17.66 -4.33
C ARG A 32 29.00 -18.93 -5.17
N ALA A 33 30.07 -19.73 -5.21
CA ALA A 33 30.05 -21.02 -5.90
C ALA A 33 29.14 -22.05 -5.19
N LYS A 34 29.12 -22.05 -3.84
CA LYS A 34 28.20 -22.88 -3.03
C LYS A 34 26.75 -22.44 -3.17
N GLU A 35 26.48 -21.14 -3.19
CA GLU A 35 25.13 -20.58 -3.38
C GLU A 35 24.61 -20.85 -4.79
N LYS A 36 25.44 -20.67 -5.82
CA LYS A 36 25.07 -20.98 -7.21
C LYS A 36 24.86 -22.49 -7.41
N ALA A 37 25.65 -23.34 -6.76
CA ALA A 37 25.45 -24.79 -6.77
C ALA A 37 24.20 -25.22 -5.99
N ALA A 38 23.83 -24.52 -4.91
CA ALA A 38 22.59 -24.77 -4.16
C ALA A 38 21.34 -24.35 -4.97
N VAL A 39 21.43 -23.25 -5.71
CA VAL A 39 20.37 -22.80 -6.64
C VAL A 39 20.28 -23.73 -7.85
N GLN A 40 21.41 -24.17 -8.41
CA GLN A 40 21.41 -25.08 -9.57
C GLN A 40 20.83 -26.46 -9.23
N ARG A 41 21.13 -27.03 -8.05
CA ARG A 41 20.48 -28.27 -7.56
C ARG A 41 18.97 -28.15 -7.36
N LEU A 42 18.47 -26.93 -7.16
CA LEU A 42 17.05 -26.62 -7.04
C LEU A 42 16.37 -26.51 -8.42
N LEU A 43 17.14 -26.29 -9.49
CA LEU A 43 16.68 -26.14 -10.87
C LEU A 43 16.82 -27.44 -11.68
N ASP A 44 17.79 -28.30 -11.37
CA ASP A 44 18.07 -29.56 -12.07
C ASP A 44 17.02 -30.68 -11.80
N GLY A 45 15.96 -30.38 -11.04
CA GLY A 45 14.87 -31.32 -10.73
C GLY A 45 13.64 -31.22 -11.64
N ILE A 46 13.68 -30.41 -12.70
CA ILE A 46 12.54 -30.16 -13.58
C ILE A 46 12.91 -30.53 -15.02
N ASP A 47 12.68 -31.79 -15.35
CA ASP A 47 12.55 -32.38 -16.68
C ASP A 47 11.70 -33.66 -16.45
N ILE A 48 10.60 -34.04 -17.11
CA ILE A 48 9.91 -33.70 -18.36
C ILE A 48 8.41 -34.15 -18.17
N PRO A 49 7.57 -34.35 -19.20
CA PRO A 49 6.49 -33.49 -19.69
C PRO A 49 5.07 -33.87 -19.19
N GLU A 50 4.16 -32.92 -19.36
CA GLU A 50 2.71 -33.12 -19.28
C GLU A 50 2.21 -34.08 -20.39
N LYS A 51 1.49 -35.14 -19.99
CA LYS A 51 0.46 -35.76 -20.85
C LYS A 51 -0.81 -36.04 -20.06
N SER A 52 -1.89 -35.53 -20.65
CA SER A 52 -3.32 -35.60 -20.34
C SER A 52 -3.89 -36.90 -19.75
N SER A 53 -4.88 -36.78 -18.85
CA SER A 53 -6.28 -37.24 -19.06
C SER A 53 -7.00 -37.62 -17.75
N SER A 54 -8.14 -36.95 -17.53
CA SER A 54 -9.41 -37.30 -16.85
C SER A 54 -9.55 -38.53 -15.91
N ARG A 55 -10.00 -38.25 -14.67
CA ARG A 55 -11.20 -38.77 -13.93
C ARG A 55 -10.96 -38.85 -12.42
N LEU A 56 -11.96 -38.42 -11.63
CA LEU A 56 -12.15 -38.71 -10.19
C LEU A 56 -13.07 -39.96 -10.07
N PRO A 57 -13.18 -40.70 -8.92
CA PRO A 57 -13.00 -40.21 -7.54
C PRO A 57 -12.44 -41.19 -6.45
N SER A 58 -12.30 -40.63 -5.23
CA SER A 58 -12.37 -41.23 -3.88
C SER A 58 -11.11 -41.79 -3.20
N GLY A 59 -10.98 -41.47 -1.89
CA GLY A 59 -10.32 -42.30 -0.87
C GLY A 59 -8.82 -42.13 -0.63
N LYS A 60 -8.46 -41.39 0.44
CA LYS A 60 -7.18 -41.43 1.20
C LYS A 60 -5.87 -41.55 0.39
N SER A 61 -5.33 -40.40 -0.03
CA SER A 61 -3.88 -40.12 -0.06
C SER A 61 -3.71 -38.61 -0.26
N ARG A 62 -3.02 -37.91 0.64
CA ARG A 62 -2.64 -36.49 0.44
C ARG A 62 -1.63 -36.45 -0.70
N THR A 63 -2.07 -36.14 -1.91
CA THR A 63 -1.28 -36.26 -3.13
C THR A 63 -0.28 -35.11 -3.28
N LYS A 64 0.82 -35.38 -4.00
CA LYS A 64 1.89 -34.42 -4.40
C LYS A 64 1.34 -33.09 -4.97
N ALA A 65 0.15 -33.11 -5.59
CA ALA A 65 -0.54 -31.92 -6.09
C ALA A 65 -1.03 -30.97 -4.97
N GLN A 66 -1.53 -31.50 -3.84
CA GLN A 66 -1.87 -30.65 -2.69
C GLN A 66 -0.62 -30.02 -2.07
N ALA A 67 0.50 -30.75 -2.02
CA ALA A 67 1.78 -30.21 -1.57
C ALA A 67 2.31 -29.13 -2.54
N ALA A 68 2.17 -29.33 -3.86
CA ALA A 68 2.55 -28.34 -4.87
C ALA A 68 1.72 -27.05 -4.74
N ASN A 69 0.39 -27.15 -4.55
CA ASN A 69 -0.48 -25.99 -4.34
C ASN A 69 -0.16 -25.24 -3.03
N VAL A 70 0.19 -25.97 -1.97
CA VAL A 70 0.66 -25.36 -0.71
C VAL A 70 1.99 -24.63 -0.92
N VAL A 71 2.94 -25.22 -1.65
CA VAL A 71 4.22 -24.58 -1.95
C VAL A 71 4.02 -23.33 -2.82
N GLU A 72 3.15 -23.39 -3.82
CA GLU A 72 2.87 -22.24 -4.70
C GLU A 72 2.22 -21.10 -3.93
N SER A 73 1.17 -21.40 -3.14
CA SER A 73 0.55 -20.39 -2.27
C SER A 73 1.51 -19.82 -1.21
N LEU A 74 2.51 -20.58 -0.76
CA LEU A 74 3.57 -20.08 0.13
C LEU A 74 4.54 -19.15 -0.62
N ARG A 75 4.89 -19.46 -1.88
CA ARG A 75 5.73 -18.60 -2.72
C ARG A 75 5.04 -17.27 -3.00
N GLU A 76 3.78 -17.30 -3.41
CA GLU A 76 2.95 -16.11 -3.60
C GLU A 76 2.93 -15.24 -2.33
N ARG A 77 2.74 -15.84 -1.15
CA ARG A 77 2.79 -15.12 0.14
C ARG A 77 4.16 -14.53 0.47
N VAL A 78 5.26 -15.17 0.08
CA VAL A 78 6.62 -14.66 0.32
C VAL A 78 6.90 -13.48 -0.60
N GLU A 79 6.58 -13.60 -1.88
CA GLU A 79 6.75 -12.51 -2.84
C GLU A 79 5.84 -11.32 -2.49
N HIS A 80 4.57 -11.56 -2.17
CA HIS A 80 3.67 -10.53 -1.70
C HIS A 80 4.20 -9.79 -0.46
N ARG A 81 4.74 -10.50 0.54
CA ARG A 81 5.37 -9.86 1.71
C ARG A 81 6.64 -9.08 1.36
N ARG A 82 7.40 -9.52 0.36
CA ARG A 82 8.57 -8.80 -0.15
C ARG A 82 8.14 -7.51 -0.85
N GLU A 83 7.10 -7.58 -1.68
CA GLU A 83 6.50 -6.43 -2.37
C GLU A 83 5.97 -5.41 -1.37
N LEU A 84 5.16 -5.82 -0.38
CA LEU A 84 4.69 -4.93 0.70
C LEU A 84 5.85 -4.27 1.45
N ARG A 85 6.94 -5.00 1.72
CA ARG A 85 8.13 -4.43 2.37
C ARG A 85 8.86 -3.42 1.49
N ARG A 86 8.99 -3.69 0.19
CA ARG A 86 9.55 -2.74 -0.79
C ARG A 86 8.67 -1.50 -0.85
N ALA A 87 7.37 -1.69 -0.85
CA ALA A 87 6.39 -0.63 -0.95
C ALA A 87 6.42 0.32 0.23
N ARG A 88 6.37 -0.23 1.45
CA ARG A 88 6.54 0.54 2.68
C ARG A 88 7.86 1.33 2.68
N ARG A 89 8.96 0.76 2.17
CA ARG A 89 10.24 1.47 2.08
C ARG A 89 10.19 2.61 1.06
N ALA A 90 9.56 2.38 -0.08
CA ALA A 90 9.44 3.37 -1.13
C ALA A 90 8.54 4.54 -0.72
N VAL A 91 7.39 4.28 -0.07
CA VAL A 91 6.55 5.32 0.54
C VAL A 91 7.33 6.16 1.55
N ARG A 92 8.08 5.52 2.47
CA ARG A 92 8.93 6.27 3.41
C ARG A 92 9.94 7.18 2.71
N LYS A 93 10.49 6.72 1.58
CA LYS A 93 11.46 7.48 0.79
C LYS A 93 10.79 8.62 0.01
N ALA A 94 9.65 8.37 -0.64
CA ALA A 94 8.94 9.33 -1.47
C ALA A 94 8.27 10.44 -0.64
N PHE A 95 7.66 10.05 0.49
CA PHE A 95 6.86 10.95 1.31
C PHE A 95 7.53 11.38 2.63
N GLY A 96 8.78 10.95 2.88
CA GLY A 96 9.60 11.49 3.98
C GLY A 96 9.22 11.05 5.40
N VAL A 97 8.92 9.75 5.59
CA VAL A 97 8.36 9.23 6.86
C VAL A 97 9.34 8.35 7.62
N ASP A 98 9.79 8.84 8.77
CA ASP A 98 10.33 7.99 9.85
C ASP A 98 9.20 7.59 10.78
N THR A 99 8.71 6.35 10.67
CA THR A 99 7.69 5.83 11.59
C THR A 99 8.26 5.80 13.01
N ARG A 100 7.95 6.81 13.84
CA ARG A 100 8.22 6.71 15.28
C ARG A 100 7.34 5.57 15.82
N PRO A 101 7.90 4.55 16.50
CA PRO A 101 7.10 3.45 17.00
C PRO A 101 6.05 3.98 17.99
N SER A 102 4.81 3.47 17.90
CA SER A 102 3.73 3.83 18.83
C SER A 102 4.16 3.60 20.29
N ALA A 103 3.55 4.32 21.23
CA ALA A 103 3.88 4.25 22.66
C ALA A 103 3.89 2.79 23.20
N ARG A 104 3.05 1.90 22.65
CA ARG A 104 3.03 0.47 22.98
C ARG A 104 4.30 -0.27 22.55
N LYS A 105 4.85 0.04 21.37
CA LYS A 105 6.14 -0.51 20.90
C LYS A 105 7.35 0.04 21.68
N ARG A 106 7.26 1.27 22.20
CA ARG A 106 8.27 1.83 23.12
C ARG A 106 8.30 1.10 24.46
N ALA A 107 7.13 0.76 25.02
CA ALA A 107 7.04 0.01 26.28
C ALA A 107 7.63 -1.39 26.13
N ALA A 108 7.35 -2.09 25.03
CA ALA A 108 7.94 -3.40 24.73
C ALA A 108 9.47 -3.33 24.51
N LEU A 109 9.97 -2.28 23.86
CA LEU A 109 11.40 -2.06 23.66
C LEU A 109 12.13 -1.69 24.97
N MET A 110 11.48 -0.92 25.85
CA MET A 110 12.00 -0.54 27.17
C MET A 110 11.98 -1.69 28.19
N MET A 111 11.10 -2.69 28.03
CA MET A 111 11.14 -3.90 28.86
C MET A 111 12.17 -4.93 28.37
N GLY A 112 12.64 -4.82 27.13
CA GLY A 112 13.61 -5.74 26.52
C GLY A 112 15.09 -5.37 26.73
N LEU A 113 15.40 -4.15 27.20
CA LEU A 113 16.76 -3.72 27.51
C LEU A 113 16.82 -3.36 29.00
N GLY A 114 17.44 -4.25 29.77
CA GLY A 114 17.53 -4.12 31.22
C GLY A 114 18.28 -2.87 31.70
N ALA A 115 17.79 -2.38 32.85
CA ALA A 115 18.52 -1.79 33.97
C ALA A 115 19.35 -0.49 33.78
N MET A 116 19.19 0.39 34.80
CA MET A 116 20.05 1.52 35.21
C MET A 116 19.84 2.82 34.40
N THR A 117 19.57 4.00 34.96
CA THR A 117 19.97 4.63 36.23
C THR A 117 18.99 5.76 36.61
N LEU A 118 18.80 5.97 37.91
CA LEU A 118 18.25 7.18 38.52
C LEU A 118 19.24 8.35 38.35
N GLY A 119 18.74 9.56 38.10
CA GLY A 119 19.60 10.75 38.10
C GLY A 119 18.88 12.04 37.75
N SER A 120 18.21 12.64 38.73
CA SER A 120 17.74 14.02 38.72
C SER A 120 18.90 15.02 38.66
N VAL A 121 18.84 16.02 37.78
CA VAL A 121 19.50 17.30 38.01
C VAL A 121 18.67 18.44 37.43
N ALA A 122 18.11 19.23 38.33
CA ALA A 122 17.62 20.58 38.03
C ALA A 122 18.84 21.48 37.78
N ALA A 123 18.80 22.26 36.69
CA ALA A 123 19.68 23.39 36.50
C ALA A 123 18.81 24.62 36.26
N THR A 124 18.69 25.42 37.31
CA THR A 124 18.23 26.80 37.28
C THR A 124 19.18 27.63 36.41
N GLY A 125 18.65 28.26 35.37
CA GLY A 125 19.41 29.12 34.47
C GLY A 125 18.59 30.35 34.11
N SER A 126 18.69 31.38 34.95
CA SER A 126 18.20 32.73 34.67
C SER A 126 18.94 33.30 33.46
N SER A 127 18.21 33.70 32.43
CA SER A 127 18.74 34.57 31.37
C SER A 127 17.72 35.63 31.03
N ARG A 128 18.26 36.85 30.90
CA ARG A 128 17.57 38.14 30.97
C ARG A 128 16.70 38.39 29.75
N ASN A 129 15.56 39.03 30.01
CA ASN A 129 14.65 39.61 29.02
C ASN A 129 15.40 40.48 28.01
N VAL A 130 15.20 40.16 26.73
CA VAL A 130 15.36 41.13 25.64
C VAL A 130 13.98 41.24 25.02
N ASP A 131 13.34 42.39 25.20
CA ASP A 131 12.07 42.75 24.58
C ASP A 131 12.24 42.71 23.05
N ARG A 132 11.85 41.58 22.45
CA ARG A 132 11.53 41.48 21.04
C ARG A 132 10.02 41.51 20.93
N PRO A 133 9.44 42.30 20.00
CA PRO A 133 8.02 42.18 19.71
C PRO A 133 7.76 40.73 19.32
N ALA A 134 6.80 40.08 19.99
CA ALA A 134 6.41 38.73 19.71
C ALA A 134 6.01 38.64 18.23
N ILE A 135 6.86 38.02 17.43
CA ILE A 135 6.42 37.49 16.14
C ILE A 135 5.34 36.50 16.51
N VAL A 136 4.08 36.81 16.17
CA VAL A 136 2.99 35.85 16.23
C VAL A 136 3.40 34.74 15.26
N ALA A 137 4.01 33.68 15.79
CA ALA A 137 4.25 32.48 15.03
C ALA A 137 2.88 32.06 14.47
N PRO A 138 2.77 31.73 13.17
CA PRO A 138 1.53 31.15 12.69
C PRO A 138 1.25 29.94 13.58
N VAL A 139 0.12 29.96 14.27
CA VAL A 139 -0.35 28.81 15.04
C VAL A 139 -0.47 27.69 14.00
N LEU A 140 0.48 26.76 14.00
CA LEU A 140 0.45 25.61 13.12
C LEU A 140 -0.77 24.79 13.59
N ILE A 141 -1.87 24.89 12.87
CA ILE A 141 -3.09 24.16 13.19
C ILE A 141 -2.77 22.68 12.91
N ASP A 142 -2.65 21.88 13.97
CA ASP A 142 -2.33 20.45 13.87
C ASP A 142 -3.61 19.61 13.97
N ALA A 143 -4.03 19.05 12.82
CA ALA A 143 -5.23 18.20 12.68
C ALA A 143 -5.17 16.91 13.54
N THR A 144 -4.01 16.57 14.13
CA THR A 144 -3.89 15.46 15.08
C THR A 144 -4.32 15.84 16.51
N THR A 145 -4.43 17.14 16.79
CA THR A 145 -4.75 17.67 18.13
C THR A 145 -6.08 18.41 18.20
N GLN A 146 -6.58 18.90 17.07
CA GLN A 146 -7.89 19.53 16.96
C GLN A 146 -8.53 19.23 15.61
N ARG A 147 -9.85 19.33 15.54
CA ARG A 147 -10.57 19.19 14.26
C ARG A 147 -10.39 20.44 13.41
N VAL A 148 -10.18 20.25 12.11
CA VAL A 148 -9.97 21.33 11.12
C VAL A 148 -10.79 21.05 9.87
N HIS A 149 -11.02 22.06 9.03
CA HIS A 149 -11.74 21.85 7.78
C HIS A 149 -10.97 20.91 6.84
N ALA A 150 -11.69 20.04 6.13
CA ALA A 150 -11.10 19.05 5.21
C ALA A 150 -10.26 19.66 4.07
N MET A 151 -10.42 20.95 3.78
CA MET A 151 -9.56 21.68 2.83
C MET A 151 -8.11 21.82 3.32
N GLU A 152 -7.89 21.75 4.64
CA GLU A 152 -6.58 21.87 5.29
C GLU A 152 -5.97 20.50 5.62
N ILE A 153 -6.64 19.40 5.21
CA ILE A 153 -6.23 18.03 5.49
C ILE A 153 -5.95 17.31 4.16
N SER A 154 -4.91 16.50 4.16
CA SER A 154 -4.59 15.53 3.12
C SER A 154 -4.35 14.16 3.76
N ALA A 155 -4.32 13.11 2.94
CA ALA A 155 -4.00 11.75 3.33
C ALA A 155 -2.75 11.70 4.21
N SER A 156 -2.88 11.19 5.44
CA SER A 156 -1.71 11.02 6.29
C SER A 156 -0.81 9.91 5.78
N GLU A 157 0.43 9.96 6.20
CA GLU A 157 1.41 8.94 5.89
C GLU A 157 1.13 7.60 6.57
N ALA A 158 0.54 7.66 7.76
CA ALA A 158 0.04 6.46 8.43
C ALA A 158 -1.10 5.81 7.63
N PHE A 159 -1.98 6.63 7.06
CA PHE A 159 -3.04 6.17 6.18
C PHE A 159 -2.50 5.56 4.88
N LYS A 160 -1.60 6.23 4.16
CA LYS A 160 -0.98 5.67 2.93
C LYS A 160 -0.34 4.30 3.19
N GLN A 161 0.36 4.15 4.32
CA GLN A 161 0.90 2.85 4.72
C GLN A 161 -0.22 1.82 4.99
N ALA A 162 -1.27 2.22 5.71
CA ALA A 162 -2.39 1.34 6.01
C ALA A 162 -3.13 0.88 4.75
N LEU A 163 -3.37 1.78 3.81
CA LEU A 163 -4.01 1.52 2.52
C LEU A 163 -3.19 0.53 1.68
N ILE A 164 -1.88 0.70 1.60
CA ILE A 164 -0.99 -0.25 0.89
C ILE A 164 -1.05 -1.66 1.47
N GLU A 165 -1.19 -1.76 2.79
CA GLU A 165 -1.33 -3.06 3.45
C GLU A 165 -2.70 -3.70 3.19
N GLU A 166 -3.73 -2.88 2.98
CA GLU A 166 -5.10 -3.33 2.73
C GLU A 166 -5.29 -3.77 1.28
N GLU A 167 -4.86 -2.95 0.32
CA GLU A 167 -4.98 -3.22 -1.12
C GLU A 167 -3.93 -4.23 -1.62
N GLY A 168 -2.73 -4.19 -1.02
CA GLY A 168 -1.55 -4.83 -1.58
C GLY A 168 -0.93 -4.02 -2.73
N VAL A 169 0.13 -4.59 -3.33
CA VAL A 169 0.85 -3.98 -4.45
C VAL A 169 1.00 -5.00 -5.56
N ARG A 170 0.64 -4.63 -6.79
CA ARG A 170 0.78 -5.48 -7.98
C ARG A 170 1.36 -4.69 -9.13
N GLN A 171 2.63 -4.93 -9.47
CA GLN A 171 3.28 -4.22 -10.59
C GLN A 171 2.82 -4.69 -11.96
N THR A 172 2.17 -5.86 -12.05
CA THR A 172 1.63 -6.40 -13.28
C THR A 172 0.13 -6.18 -13.34
N VAL A 173 -0.36 -5.63 -14.46
CA VAL A 173 -1.79 -5.38 -14.68
C VAL A 173 -2.55 -6.71 -14.67
N TYR A 174 -3.56 -6.81 -13.81
CA TYR A 174 -4.41 -7.99 -13.64
C TYR A 174 -5.88 -7.64 -13.87
N ARG A 175 -6.77 -8.64 -13.85
CA ARG A 175 -8.22 -8.41 -13.81
C ARG A 175 -8.72 -8.55 -12.37
N ASP A 176 -9.42 -7.54 -11.87
CA ASP A 176 -10.07 -7.60 -10.57
C ASP A 176 -11.26 -8.58 -10.57
N VAL A 177 -11.96 -8.68 -9.44
CA VAL A 177 -13.13 -9.56 -9.27
C VAL A 177 -14.32 -9.18 -10.16
N ALA A 178 -14.37 -7.93 -10.62
CA ALA A 178 -15.37 -7.43 -11.56
C ALA A 178 -14.93 -7.54 -13.04
N GLY A 179 -13.69 -7.97 -13.28
CA GLY A 179 -13.11 -8.18 -14.61
C GLY A 179 -12.37 -6.96 -15.18
N TYR A 180 -12.25 -5.87 -14.43
CA TYR A 180 -11.60 -4.63 -14.87
C TYR A 180 -10.08 -4.72 -14.76
N PRO A 181 -9.32 -4.09 -15.69
CA PRO A 181 -7.87 -4.05 -15.61
C PRO A 181 -7.42 -3.16 -14.43
N THR A 182 -6.59 -3.71 -13.55
CA THR A 182 -6.14 -3.04 -12.32
C THR A 182 -4.64 -3.25 -12.14
N VAL A 183 -3.94 -2.26 -11.58
CA VAL A 183 -2.49 -2.33 -11.31
C VAL A 183 -2.13 -1.51 -10.08
N GLY A 184 -0.89 -1.62 -9.60
CA GLY A 184 -0.38 -0.84 -8.49
C GLY A 184 -1.10 -1.17 -7.19
N ILE A 185 -1.63 -0.13 -6.55
CA ILE A 185 -2.37 -0.19 -5.28
C ILE A 185 -3.85 0.04 -5.60
N GLY A 186 -4.49 -0.94 -6.23
CA GLY A 186 -5.92 -0.86 -6.59
C GLY A 186 -6.27 0.14 -7.71
N HIS A 187 -5.29 0.68 -8.43
CA HIS A 187 -5.52 1.64 -9.51
C HIS A 187 -6.25 0.97 -10.68
N LEU A 188 -7.41 1.51 -11.04
CA LEU A 188 -8.18 1.11 -12.21
C LEU A 188 -7.51 1.67 -13.47
N VAL A 189 -7.04 0.79 -14.36
CA VAL A 189 -6.40 1.20 -15.61
C VAL A 189 -7.44 1.80 -16.55
N LEU A 190 -7.23 3.06 -16.90
CA LEU A 190 -7.99 3.83 -17.86
C LEU A 190 -7.30 3.83 -19.24
N PRO A 191 -8.02 4.16 -20.32
CA PRO A 191 -7.43 4.23 -21.66
C PRO A 191 -6.21 5.15 -21.75
N GLU A 192 -6.19 6.23 -20.96
CA GLU A 192 -5.13 7.24 -20.96
C GLU A 192 -3.81 6.71 -20.39
N ASP A 193 -3.85 5.68 -19.55
CA ASP A 193 -2.64 5.06 -18.98
C ASP A 193 -1.86 4.26 -20.02
N GLY A 194 -2.52 3.87 -21.13
CA GLY A 194 -1.89 3.12 -22.22
C GLY A 194 -1.46 1.69 -21.84
N LEU A 195 -1.96 1.16 -20.73
CA LEU A 195 -1.59 -0.17 -20.20
C LEU A 195 -2.60 -1.25 -20.58
N ARG A 196 -2.12 -2.49 -20.68
CA ARG A 196 -2.90 -3.69 -20.97
C ARG A 196 -2.67 -4.75 -19.91
N VAL A 197 -3.62 -5.68 -19.76
CA VAL A 197 -3.48 -6.83 -18.87
C VAL A 197 -2.21 -7.62 -19.22
N GLY A 198 -1.36 -7.84 -18.22
CA GLY A 198 -0.04 -8.47 -18.36
C GLY A 198 1.14 -7.49 -18.45
N ASP A 199 0.90 -6.20 -18.71
CA ASP A 199 1.97 -5.20 -18.70
C ASP A 199 2.50 -5.01 -17.28
N THR A 200 3.79 -4.70 -17.15
CA THR A 200 4.44 -4.47 -15.86
C THR A 200 4.96 -3.05 -15.76
N ILE A 201 4.59 -2.36 -14.68
CA ILE A 201 4.97 -0.98 -14.41
C ILE A 201 6.09 -0.89 -13.37
N ALA A 202 6.86 0.20 -13.47
CA ALA A 202 7.89 0.51 -12.49
C ALA A 202 7.26 0.86 -11.14
N TYR A 203 8.03 0.70 -10.07
CA TYR A 203 7.54 1.00 -8.73
C TYR A 203 7.20 2.50 -8.55
N ASP A 204 7.97 3.39 -9.18
CA ASP A 204 7.71 4.83 -9.12
C ASP A 204 6.35 5.16 -9.79
N GLN A 205 6.03 4.52 -10.92
CA GLN A 205 4.72 4.67 -11.57
C GLN A 205 3.55 4.14 -10.71
N VAL A 206 3.78 3.12 -9.87
CA VAL A 206 2.78 2.66 -8.89
C VAL A 206 2.48 3.76 -7.87
N LEU A 207 3.50 4.49 -7.42
CA LEU A 207 3.32 5.59 -6.48
C LEU A 207 2.63 6.78 -7.15
N ASP A 208 3.00 7.12 -8.38
CA ASP A 208 2.36 8.19 -9.14
C ASP A 208 0.86 7.94 -9.32
N PHE A 209 0.47 6.69 -9.63
CA PHE A 209 -0.94 6.31 -9.71
C PHE A 209 -1.64 6.39 -8.35
N LEU A 210 -0.98 5.97 -7.27
CA LEU A 210 -1.55 6.10 -5.92
C LEU A 210 -1.80 7.56 -5.56
N GLU A 211 -0.85 8.45 -5.82
CA GLU A 211 -1.01 9.89 -5.56
C GLU A 211 -2.19 10.46 -6.33
N GLY A 212 -2.28 10.21 -7.63
CA GLY A 212 -3.38 10.70 -8.47
C GLY A 212 -4.75 10.14 -8.07
N ASP A 213 -4.83 8.91 -7.57
CA ASP A 213 -6.09 8.33 -7.07
C ASP A 213 -6.45 8.85 -5.68
N LEU A 214 -5.46 9.09 -4.82
CA LEU A 214 -5.67 9.74 -3.52
C LEU A 214 -6.18 11.17 -3.71
N ASP A 215 -5.62 11.96 -4.62
CA ASP A 215 -6.07 13.32 -4.90
C ASP A 215 -7.57 13.35 -5.25
N LYS A 216 -8.01 12.45 -6.15
CA LYS A 216 -9.43 12.31 -6.52
C LYS A 216 -10.29 11.92 -5.32
N ALA A 217 -9.81 11.01 -4.49
CA ALA A 217 -10.54 10.52 -3.34
C ALA A 217 -10.63 11.58 -2.23
N GLU A 218 -9.57 12.35 -1.99
CA GLU A 218 -9.56 13.49 -1.06
C GLU A 218 -10.57 14.56 -1.50
N ASP A 219 -10.60 14.89 -2.78
CA ASP A 219 -11.57 15.83 -3.34
C ASP A 219 -13.02 15.34 -3.16
N ALA A 220 -13.25 14.04 -3.31
CA ALA A 220 -14.54 13.43 -3.02
C ALA A 220 -14.90 13.50 -1.52
N VAL A 221 -13.93 13.28 -0.62
CA VAL A 221 -14.14 13.47 0.83
C VAL A 221 -14.48 14.94 1.14
N ARG A 222 -13.74 15.90 0.59
CA ARG A 222 -14.02 17.34 0.78
C ARG A 222 -15.45 17.69 0.36
N ARG A 223 -15.93 17.17 -0.78
CA ARG A 223 -17.32 17.34 -1.21
C ARG A 223 -18.33 16.66 -0.30
N LEU A 224 -18.01 15.46 0.18
CA LEU A 224 -18.87 14.69 1.08
C LEU A 224 -19.09 15.40 2.41
N VAL A 225 -18.02 15.96 3.01
CA VAL A 225 -18.04 16.49 4.38
C VAL A 225 -18.32 17.99 4.46
N GLY A 226 -18.07 18.73 3.38
CA GLY A 226 -18.25 20.18 3.34
C GLY A 226 -17.46 20.89 4.44
N ASP A 227 -18.16 21.69 5.25
CA ASP A 227 -17.56 22.49 6.32
C ASP A 227 -17.36 21.73 7.64
N LEU A 228 -17.74 20.45 7.72
CA LEU A 228 -17.56 19.66 8.93
C LEU A 228 -16.07 19.55 9.29
N PRO A 229 -15.63 20.05 10.47
CA PRO A 229 -14.24 19.92 10.85
C PRO A 229 -13.94 18.48 11.28
N LEU A 230 -12.76 17.98 10.96
CA LEU A 230 -12.33 16.60 11.20
C LEU A 230 -10.94 16.57 11.83
N TYR A 231 -10.66 15.58 12.67
CA TYR A 231 -9.30 15.21 13.00
C TYR A 231 -8.66 14.51 11.78
N GLN A 232 -7.32 14.49 11.72
CA GLN A 232 -6.57 13.79 10.67
C GLN A 232 -7.03 12.33 10.49
N HIS A 233 -7.25 11.61 11.59
CA HIS A 233 -7.65 10.21 11.56
C HIS A 233 -9.11 9.98 11.14
N GLU A 234 -9.98 10.96 11.39
CA GLU A 234 -11.38 10.92 10.91
C GLU A 234 -11.43 11.14 9.40
N PHE A 235 -10.63 12.09 8.89
CA PHE A 235 -10.47 12.32 7.45
C PHE A 235 -9.91 11.08 6.76
N ASP A 236 -8.83 10.50 7.28
CA ASP A 236 -8.19 9.30 6.71
C ASP A 236 -9.15 8.10 6.65
N ALA A 237 -10.02 7.93 7.66
CA ALA A 237 -11.01 6.86 7.68
C ALA A 237 -12.13 7.06 6.64
N LEU A 238 -12.59 8.31 6.45
CA LEU A 238 -13.53 8.65 5.38
C LEU A 238 -12.87 8.49 4.01
N LEU A 239 -11.59 8.82 3.89
CA LEU A 239 -10.79 8.61 2.69
C LEU A 239 -10.66 7.12 2.35
N ASP A 240 -10.44 6.25 3.33
CA ASP A 240 -10.47 4.80 3.12
C ASP A 240 -11.82 4.33 2.55
N LEU A 241 -12.93 4.83 3.11
CA LEU A 241 -14.26 4.47 2.63
C LEU A 241 -14.42 4.88 1.17
N VAL A 242 -14.14 6.14 0.85
CA VAL A 242 -14.27 6.69 -0.50
C VAL A 242 -13.37 5.97 -1.49
N TYR A 243 -12.13 5.63 -1.11
CA TYR A 243 -11.23 4.86 -1.96
C TYR A 243 -11.80 3.46 -2.26
N ASN A 244 -12.34 2.78 -1.23
CA ASN A 244 -12.82 1.41 -1.33
C ASN A 244 -14.14 1.28 -2.10
N VAL A 245 -15.08 2.22 -1.92
CA VAL A 245 -16.43 2.12 -2.53
C VAL A 245 -16.66 3.11 -3.67
N GLY A 246 -15.82 4.13 -3.81
CA GLY A 246 -15.99 5.21 -4.79
C GLY A 246 -17.03 6.27 -4.38
N GLU A 247 -16.83 7.49 -4.85
CA GLU A 247 -17.65 8.67 -4.52
C GLU A 247 -19.16 8.46 -4.74
N GLY A 248 -19.55 7.81 -5.84
CA GLY A 248 -20.97 7.58 -6.15
C GLY A 248 -21.71 6.79 -5.07
N ASN A 249 -21.02 5.88 -4.37
CA ASN A 249 -21.61 5.05 -3.31
C ASN A 249 -21.74 5.78 -1.97
N VAL A 250 -21.04 6.88 -1.77
CA VAL A 250 -21.19 7.74 -0.57
C VAL A 250 -22.14 8.92 -0.80
N SER A 251 -22.78 9.01 -1.98
CA SER A 251 -23.76 10.05 -2.29
C SER A 251 -24.99 10.00 -1.36
N GLN A 252 -25.68 11.14 -1.22
CA GLN A 252 -26.90 11.26 -0.40
C GLN A 252 -27.97 10.20 -0.72
N HIS A 253 -28.12 9.81 -1.99
CA HIS A 253 -29.09 8.79 -2.39
C HIS A 253 -28.63 7.37 -1.97
N LYS A 254 -27.34 7.06 -2.05
CA LYS A 254 -26.82 5.71 -1.79
C LYS A 254 -26.49 5.47 -0.32
N SER A 255 -26.07 6.51 0.38
CA SER A 255 -25.69 6.50 1.79
C SER A 255 -26.39 7.63 2.57
N PRO A 256 -27.74 7.63 2.65
CA PRO A 256 -28.49 8.73 3.25
C PRO A 256 -28.22 8.91 4.75
N ARG A 257 -27.94 7.83 5.48
CA ARG A 257 -27.65 7.87 6.93
C ARG A 257 -26.29 8.53 7.21
N LEU A 258 -25.24 8.12 6.49
CA LEU A 258 -23.92 8.77 6.55
C LEU A 258 -24.03 10.27 6.26
N ASN A 259 -24.73 10.65 5.18
CA ASN A 259 -24.89 12.06 4.81
C ASN A 259 -25.71 12.85 5.85
N ALA A 260 -26.75 12.24 6.44
CA ALA A 260 -27.51 12.87 7.51
C ALA A 260 -26.65 13.09 8.77
N ALA A 261 -25.81 12.12 9.14
CA ALA A 261 -24.89 12.24 10.27
C ALA A 261 -23.84 13.35 10.03
N ILE A 262 -23.25 13.40 8.84
CA ILE A 262 -22.31 14.45 8.43
C ILE A 262 -22.97 15.84 8.53
N ASN A 263 -24.16 16.00 7.95
CA ASN A 263 -24.89 17.27 7.98
C ASN A 263 -25.26 17.71 9.40
N ALA A 264 -25.48 16.76 10.31
CA ALA A 264 -25.76 17.02 11.72
C ALA A 264 -24.51 17.27 12.57
N GLY A 265 -23.31 17.01 12.03
CA GLY A 265 -22.06 16.99 12.81
C GLY A 265 -22.03 15.91 13.88
N ASP A 266 -22.74 14.81 13.65
CA ASP A 266 -22.85 13.68 14.58
C ASP A 266 -21.74 12.66 14.30
N TYR A 267 -20.59 12.86 14.94
CA TYR A 267 -19.41 12.01 14.76
C TYR A 267 -19.62 10.56 15.20
N GLU A 268 -20.49 10.32 16.19
CA GLU A 268 -20.81 8.97 16.65
C GLU A 268 -21.61 8.23 15.58
N SER A 269 -22.64 8.87 15.03
CA SER A 269 -23.40 8.31 13.91
C SER A 269 -22.56 8.17 12.63
N ILE A 270 -21.56 9.03 12.40
CA ILE A 270 -20.61 8.84 11.29
C ILE A 270 -19.82 7.55 11.50
N ALA A 271 -19.24 7.35 12.69
CA ALA A 271 -18.48 6.15 13.02
C ALA A 271 -19.31 4.88 12.81
N ASP A 272 -20.56 4.88 13.28
CA ASP A 272 -21.53 3.79 13.08
C ASP A 272 -21.70 3.42 11.60
N GLU A 273 -21.76 4.40 10.70
CA GLU A 273 -21.92 4.16 9.26
C GLU A 273 -20.62 3.69 8.56
N LEU A 274 -19.46 3.80 9.21
CA LEU A 274 -18.20 3.23 8.71
C LEU A 274 -18.08 1.73 8.99
N HIS A 275 -18.90 1.21 9.92
CA HIS A 275 -19.03 -0.22 10.18
C HIS A 275 -19.76 -0.95 9.03
N TYR A 276 -19.31 -2.16 8.71
CA TYR A 276 -19.90 -2.97 7.66
C TYR A 276 -21.20 -3.61 8.13
N HIS A 277 -22.32 -3.00 7.77
CA HIS A 277 -23.67 -3.52 8.04
C HIS A 277 -24.25 -4.24 6.81
N HIS A 278 -23.73 -5.42 6.49
CA HIS A 278 -24.30 -6.40 5.54
C HIS A 278 -24.84 -5.89 4.17
N ALA A 279 -24.10 -6.15 3.08
CA ALA A 279 -24.69 -6.17 1.73
C ALA A 279 -25.22 -7.59 1.37
N ALA A 280 -26.50 -7.70 0.99
CA ALA A 280 -27.10 -8.82 0.24
C ALA A 280 -26.86 -10.26 0.79
N GLY A 281 -26.88 -10.46 2.11
CA GLY A 281 -26.97 -11.79 2.73
C GLY A 281 -25.73 -12.68 2.63
N LYS A 282 -24.59 -12.19 2.10
CA LYS A 282 -23.31 -12.92 2.10
C LYS A 282 -22.24 -12.11 2.84
N LYS A 283 -21.77 -12.63 3.97
CA LYS A 283 -20.64 -12.05 4.70
C LYS A 283 -19.36 -12.20 3.88
N ALA A 284 -18.75 -11.08 3.51
CA ALA A 284 -17.42 -11.04 2.92
C ALA A 284 -16.41 -10.70 4.03
N LYS A 285 -15.72 -11.72 4.55
CA LYS A 285 -14.77 -11.58 5.68
C LYS A 285 -13.72 -10.47 5.45
N GLY A 286 -13.31 -10.23 4.21
CA GLY A 286 -12.38 -9.16 3.87
C GLY A 286 -12.96 -7.76 4.12
N LEU A 287 -14.24 -7.53 3.80
CA LEU A 287 -14.91 -6.24 4.01
C LEU A 287 -15.17 -5.96 5.49
N GLU A 288 -15.50 -7.00 6.25
CA GLU A 288 -15.65 -6.93 7.72
C GLU A 288 -14.35 -6.46 8.38
N ILE A 289 -13.23 -7.11 8.06
CA ILE A 289 -11.90 -6.75 8.61
C ILE A 289 -11.47 -5.34 8.19
N ARG A 290 -11.68 -4.95 6.92
CA ARG A 290 -11.34 -3.59 6.47
C ARG A 290 -12.15 -2.55 7.23
N SER A 291 -13.44 -2.83 7.42
CA SER A 291 -14.33 -1.94 8.17
C SER A 291 -13.93 -1.83 9.64
N GLU A 292 -13.55 -2.93 10.31
CA GLU A 292 -13.01 -2.89 11.68
C GLU A 292 -11.78 -1.97 11.79
N ARG A 293 -10.87 -2.05 10.80
CA ARG A 293 -9.70 -1.16 10.73
C ARG A 293 -10.11 0.29 10.55
N ARG A 294 -11.06 0.56 9.65
CA ARG A 294 -11.57 1.91 9.37
C ARG A 294 -12.23 2.53 10.60
N SER A 295 -13.08 1.79 11.30
CA SER A 295 -13.69 2.27 12.55
C SER A 295 -12.64 2.53 13.62
N SER A 296 -11.65 1.63 13.77
CA SER A 296 -10.53 1.85 14.69
C SER A 296 -9.71 3.10 14.35
N MET A 297 -9.56 3.42 13.06
CA MET A 297 -8.92 4.64 12.60
C MET A 297 -9.75 5.87 12.96
N PHE A 298 -11.06 5.85 12.68
CA PHE A 298 -11.96 6.97 12.95
C PHE A 298 -12.09 7.25 14.46
N GLU A 299 -12.29 6.24 15.28
CA GLU A 299 -12.60 6.42 16.71
C GLU A 299 -11.36 6.53 17.61
N GLN A 300 -10.27 5.84 17.24
CA GLN A 300 -9.13 5.62 18.14
C GLN A 300 -7.79 6.07 17.56
N ALA A 301 -7.79 6.67 16.37
CA ALA A 301 -6.58 7.00 15.61
C ALA A 301 -5.62 5.80 15.44
N SER A 302 -6.17 4.59 15.35
CA SER A 302 -5.41 3.34 15.23
C SER A 302 -5.39 2.84 13.79
N TYR A 303 -4.19 2.72 13.24
CA TYR A 303 -3.96 2.26 11.86
C TYR A 303 -3.50 0.79 11.80
N GLU A 304 -3.54 0.07 12.92
CA GLU A 304 -3.06 -1.32 13.00
C GLU A 304 -3.93 -2.25 12.13
N ASN A 305 -3.33 -3.27 11.52
CA ASN A 305 -4.06 -4.23 10.70
C ASN A 305 -4.72 -5.27 11.61
N PRO A 306 -6.06 -5.41 11.63
CA PRO A 306 -6.74 -6.37 12.51
C PRO A 306 -6.39 -7.83 12.20
N ARG A 307 -5.84 -8.12 11.01
CA ARG A 307 -5.37 -9.47 10.64
C ARG A 307 -4.14 -9.93 11.42
N ASP A 308 -3.40 -8.99 12.01
CA ASP A 308 -2.18 -9.24 12.75
C ASP A 308 -2.40 -9.28 14.29
N ALA A 309 -3.64 -9.05 14.75
CA ALA A 309 -4.05 -9.11 16.16
C ALA A 309 -4.47 -10.53 16.57
#